data_AF-A0A2V9BH58-F1
#
_entry.id   AF-A0A2V9BH58-F1
#
_cell.length_a   1.000
_cell.length_b   1.000
_cell.length_c   1.000
_cell.angle_alpha   90.00
_cell.angle_beta   90.00
_cell.angle_gamma   90.00
#
_symmetry.space_group_name_H-M   'P 1'
#
loop_
_entity.id
_entity.type
_entity.pdbx_description
1 polymer ?
#
loop_
_entity_poly.entity_id
_entity_poly.type
_entity_poly.pdbx_seq_one_letter_code
_entity_poly.pdbx_strand_id
1 'polypeptide(L)' 'SDVAALLGVEAASEPKTALERAVQVFLGGQASPQTVETLEKQLDNPQVLQARLDDPVKRVDLGVIAGLVLGAPEFQRR' A
#
# COMPACT_ATOMS: atom_id res chain seq x y z
N SER A 1 -12.19 -2.42 -10.87
CA SER A 1 -12.13 -2.84 -9.46
C SER A 1 -11.92 -1.62 -8.60
N ASP A 2 -12.78 -1.39 -7.63
CA ASP A 2 -12.69 -0.26 -6.72
C ASP A 2 -11.76 -0.63 -5.55
N VAL A 3 -10.48 -0.26 -5.66
CA VAL A 3 -9.46 -0.54 -4.63
C VAL A 3 -9.78 0.19 -3.34
N ALA A 4 -10.44 1.36 -3.41
CA ALA A 4 -10.86 2.09 -2.23
C ALA A 4 -11.97 1.35 -1.48
N ALA A 5 -12.90 0.69 -2.19
CA ALA A 5 -13.90 -0.18 -1.56
C ALA A 5 -13.28 -1.41 -0.88
N LEU A 6 -12.15 -1.92 -1.39
CA LEU A 6 -11.45 -3.08 -0.80
C LEU A 6 -10.58 -2.71 0.40
N LEU A 7 -9.89 -1.56 0.36
CA LEU A 7 -8.95 -1.14 1.40
C LEU A 7 -9.58 -0.25 2.47
N GLY A 8 -10.76 0.34 2.19
CA GLY A 8 -11.45 1.28 3.05
C GLY A 8 -11.05 2.74 2.76
N VAL A 9 -11.98 3.67 2.93
CA VAL A 9 -11.75 5.10 2.64
C VAL A 9 -10.78 5.71 3.66
N GLU A 10 -10.75 5.20 4.89
CA GLU A 10 -9.82 5.59 5.95
C GLU A 10 -8.37 5.21 5.63
N ALA A 11 -8.15 4.20 4.77
CA ALA A 11 -6.81 3.85 4.31
C ALA A 11 -6.20 4.95 3.42
N ALA A 12 -7.02 5.75 2.74
CA ALA A 12 -6.53 6.79 1.84
C ALA A 12 -5.82 7.95 2.56
N SER A 13 -6.01 8.09 3.88
CA SER A 13 -5.38 9.13 4.70
C SER A 13 -4.11 8.69 5.42
N GLU A 14 -3.82 7.38 5.52
CA GLU A 14 -2.69 6.87 6.28
C GLU A 14 -1.98 5.71 5.53
N PRO A 15 -0.77 5.93 4.98
CA PRO A 15 -0.10 4.97 4.10
C PRO A 15 0.14 3.61 4.77
N LYS A 16 0.51 3.62 6.05
CA LYS A 16 0.74 2.36 6.80
C LYS A 16 -0.54 1.57 6.97
N THR A 17 -1.64 2.22 7.33
CA THR A 17 -2.96 1.58 7.44
C THR A 17 -3.39 0.99 6.10
N ALA A 18 -3.15 1.69 4.99
CA ALA A 18 -3.44 1.15 3.66
C ALA A 18 -2.62 -0.09 3.30
N LEU A 19 -1.33 -0.09 3.64
CA LEU A 19 -0.47 -1.26 3.42
C LEU A 19 -0.90 -2.45 4.27
N GLU A 20 -1.18 -2.25 5.56
CA GLU A 20 -1.68 -3.32 6.44
C GLU A 20 -2.98 -3.92 5.90
N ARG A 21 -3.92 -3.08 5.46
CA ARG A 21 -5.17 -3.53 4.83
C ARG A 21 -4.92 -4.30 3.55
N ALA A 22 -4.01 -3.82 2.70
CA ALA A 22 -3.67 -4.50 1.46
C ALA A 22 -3.01 -5.87 1.71
N VAL A 23 -2.11 -5.98 2.69
CA VAL A 23 -1.53 -7.26 3.10
C VAL A 23 -2.61 -8.22 3.64
N GLN A 24 -3.56 -7.72 4.43
CA GLN A 24 -4.68 -8.54 4.88
C GLN A 24 -5.56 -9.02 3.72
N VAL A 25 -5.96 -8.13 2.82
CA VAL A 25 -6.88 -8.43 1.72
C VAL A 25 -6.23 -9.32 0.66
N PHE A 26 -5.00 -9.02 0.23
CA PHE A 26 -4.36 -9.71 -0.89
C PHE A 26 -3.48 -10.88 -0.45
N LEU A 27 -2.85 -10.78 0.70
CA LEU A 27 -1.95 -11.81 1.23
C LEU A 27 -2.57 -12.60 2.39
N GLY A 28 -3.81 -12.33 2.81
CA GLY A 28 -4.42 -13.01 3.96
C GLY A 28 -3.62 -12.81 5.25
N GLY A 29 -2.89 -11.69 5.38
CA GLY A 29 -2.01 -11.42 6.51
C GLY A 29 -0.66 -12.17 6.46
N GLN A 30 -0.37 -12.91 5.38
CA GLN A 30 0.84 -13.71 5.24
C GLN A 30 1.88 -12.96 4.41
N ALA A 31 2.60 -12.05 5.05
CA ALA A 31 3.81 -11.44 4.50
C ALA A 31 4.99 -11.69 5.45
N SER A 32 6.16 -11.99 4.90
CA SER A 32 7.36 -12.09 5.72
C SER A 32 7.74 -10.72 6.30
N PRO A 33 8.40 -10.66 7.48
CA PRO A 33 8.84 -9.39 8.05
C PRO A 33 9.74 -8.59 7.09
N GLN A 34 10.58 -9.28 6.32
CA GLN A 34 11.43 -8.66 5.30
C GLN A 34 10.62 -8.04 4.16
N THR A 35 9.54 -8.69 3.71
CA THR A 35 8.64 -8.13 2.70
C THR A 35 7.91 -6.91 3.24
N VAL A 36 7.38 -6.99 4.48
CA VAL A 36 6.70 -5.85 5.12
C VAL A 36 7.63 -4.65 5.23
N GLU A 37 8.85 -4.84 5.75
CA GLU A 37 9.86 -3.78 5.86
C GLU A 37 10.21 -3.17 4.48
N THR A 38 10.29 -4.01 3.45
CA THR A 38 10.56 -3.55 2.08
C THR A 38 9.41 -2.71 1.53
N LEU A 39 8.16 -3.14 1.74
CA LEU A 39 6.96 -2.42 1.32
C LEU A 39 6.82 -1.09 2.07
N GLU A 40 7.09 -1.07 3.38
CA GLU A 40 7.11 0.14 4.21
C GLU A 40 8.13 1.17 3.69
N LYS A 41 9.36 0.75 3.40
CA LYS A 41 10.39 1.63 2.79
C LYS A 41 9.95 2.23 1.46
N GLN A 42 9.14 1.50 0.70
CA GLN A 42 8.58 2.02 -0.55
C GLN A 42 7.44 3.01 -0.32
N LEU A 43 6.70 2.93 0.80
CA LEU A 43 5.71 3.96 1.17
C LEU A 43 6.35 5.32 1.44
N ASP A 44 7.57 5.35 1.97
CA ASP A 44 8.33 6.58 2.19
C ASP A 44 8.86 7.19 0.87
N ASN A 45 8.71 6.48 -0.26
CA ASN A 45 9.10 7.00 -1.55
C ASN A 45 8.12 8.10 -2.00
N PRO A 46 8.59 9.31 -2.35
CA PRO A 46 7.73 10.41 -2.78
C PRO A 46 6.85 10.10 -4.00
N GLN A 47 7.20 9.09 -4.80
CA GLN A 47 6.35 8.59 -5.89
C GLN A 47 5.07 7.90 -5.39
N VAL A 48 5.12 7.26 -4.22
CA VAL A 48 3.95 6.61 -3.58
C VAL A 48 3.09 7.64 -2.85
N LEU A 49 3.72 8.67 -2.30
CA LEU A 49 3.04 9.73 -1.55
C LEU A 49 2.34 10.79 -2.42
N GLN A 50 2.38 10.67 -3.76
CA GLN A 50 1.93 11.71 -4.71
C GLN A 50 2.28 13.13 -4.21
N ALA A 51 3.54 13.32 -3.79
CA ALA A 51 4.01 14.65 -3.40
C ALA A 51 4.13 15.52 -4.66
N ARG A 52 3.03 16.15 -5.08
CA ARG A 52 3.10 17.31 -5.96
C ARG A 52 3.72 18.44 -5.14
N LEU A 53 4.76 19.08 -5.70
CA LEU A 53 5.60 20.06 -5.01
C LEU A 53 4.83 21.24 -4.35
N ASP A 54 3.55 21.44 -4.69
CA ASP A 54 2.73 22.57 -4.24
C ASP A 54 1.42 22.17 -3.52
N ASP A 55 1.13 20.87 -3.36
CA ASP A 55 -0.08 20.39 -2.67
C ASP A 55 0.30 19.85 -1.28
N PRO A 56 -0.38 20.26 -0.19
CA PRO A 56 -0.17 19.65 1.11
C PRO A 56 -0.51 18.16 1.01
N VAL A 57 0.53 17.32 1.05
CA VAL A 57 0.49 15.85 1.04
C VAL A 57 -0.69 15.36 1.88
N LYS A 58 -1.77 14.88 1.24
CA LYS A 58 -2.96 14.45 1.98
C LYS A 58 -3.67 13.21 1.47
N ARG A 59 -3.24 12.61 0.35
CA ARG A 59 -3.90 11.40 -0.15
C ARG A 59 -2.91 10.38 -0.66
N VAL A 60 -3.00 9.20 -0.07
CA VAL A 60 -2.26 8.02 -0.45
C VAL A 60 -2.86 7.43 -1.72
N ASP A 61 -2.03 7.10 -2.70
CA ASP A 61 -2.49 6.37 -3.88
C ASP A 61 -2.70 4.89 -3.53
N LEU A 62 -3.95 4.55 -3.22
CA LEU A 62 -4.34 3.17 -2.90
C LEU A 62 -4.06 2.20 -4.06
N GLY A 63 -4.09 2.67 -5.31
CA GLY A 63 -3.75 1.85 -6.47
C GLY A 63 -2.27 1.48 -6.49
N VAL A 64 -1.40 2.41 -6.12
CA VAL A 64 0.04 2.16 -5.96
C VAL A 64 0.30 1.16 -4.84
N ILE A 65 -0.30 1.34 -3.66
CA ILE A 65 -0.13 0.39 -2.54
C ILE A 65 -0.61 -1.01 -2.90
N ALA A 66 -1.78 -1.13 -3.54
CA ALA A 66 -2.24 -2.42 -4.03
C ALA A 66 -1.23 -3.04 -5.01
N GLY A 67 -0.70 -2.26 -5.94
CA GLY A 67 0.34 -2.70 -6.87
C GLY A 67 1.60 -3.23 -6.17
N LEU A 68 2.06 -2.55 -5.11
CA LEU A 68 3.21 -2.98 -4.30
C LEU A 68 2.97 -4.35 -3.67
N VAL A 69 1.79 -4.56 -3.06
CA VAL A 69 1.44 -5.83 -2.43
C VAL A 69 1.25 -6.95 -3.46
N LEU A 70 0.65 -6.66 -4.61
CA LEU A 70 0.49 -7.63 -5.71
C LEU A 70 1.85 -8.01 -6.34
N GLY A 71 2.85 -7.14 -6.28
CA GLY A 71 4.22 -7.42 -6.71
C GLY A 71 5.06 -8.21 -5.69
N ALA A 72 4.58 -8.39 -4.46
CA ALA A 72 5.34 -9.07 -3.41
C ALA A 72 5.56 -10.56 -3.75
N PRO A 73 6.72 -11.15 -3.37
CA PRO A 73 7.01 -12.57 -3.61
C PRO A 73 5.92 -13.51 -3.11
N GLU A 74 5.27 -13.18 -1.99
CA GLU A 74 4.19 -13.95 -1.40
C GLU A 74 2.93 -14.00 -2.27
N PHE A 75 2.62 -12.93 -3.01
CA PHE A 75 1.51 -12.94 -3.96
C PHE A 75 1.88 -13.76 -5.20
N GLN A 76 3.10 -13.58 -5.71
CA GLN A 76 3.58 -14.23 -6.92
C GLN A 76 3.74 -15.75 -6.78
N ARG A 77 3.88 -16.26 -5.56
CA ARG A 77 4.02 -17.68 -5.25
C ARG A 77 2.66 -18.41 -5.08
N ARG A 78 1.55 -17.67 -5.05
CA ARG A 78 0.19 -18.22 -4.97
C ARG A 78 -0.36 -18.51 -6.36
#